data_AF-A0A662DT17-F1
#
_entry.id   AF-A0A662DT17-F1
#
_cell.length_a   1.000
_cell.length_b   1.000
_cell.length_c   1.000
_cell.angle_alpha   90.00
_cell.angle_beta   90.00
_cell.angle_gamma   90.00
#
_symmetry.space_group_name_H-M   'P 1'
#
loop_
_entity.id
_entity.type
_entity.pdbx_description
1 polymer ?
#
loop_
_entity_poly.entity_id
_entity_poly.type
_entity_poly.pdbx_seq_one_letter_code
_entity_poly.pdbx_strand_id
1 'polypeptide(L)' 'QIRVEGYTDSSGAPEYNLKLSEQRAAAVVSFMSEQGINPRRSSSVGFGIKKPIADNSSAEGRKKNRRVEIVLTRK' A
#
# COMPACT_ATOMS: atom_id res chain seq x y z
N GLN A 1 2.25 -16.92 -0.31
CA GLN A 1 1.24 -15.95 -0.79
C GLN A 1 1.93 -14.59 -0.85
N ILE A 2 1.50 -13.71 -1.75
CA ILE A 2 2.02 -12.35 -1.90
C ILE A 2 0.93 -11.42 -1.38
N ARG A 3 1.26 -10.52 -0.46
CA ARG A 3 0.34 -9.47 -0.01
C ARG A 3 0.96 -8.11 -0.31
N VAL A 4 0.21 -7.30 -1.04
CA VAL A 4 0.58 -5.93 -1.39
C VAL A 4 -0.13 -4.99 -0.43
N GLU A 5 0.62 -4.19 0.30
CA GLU A 5 0.12 -3.32 1.35
C GLU A 5 0.34 -1.85 0.96
N GLY A 6 -0.74 -1.08 0.87
CA GLY A 6 -0.69 0.34 0.51
C GLY A 6 -0.72 1.24 1.74
N TYR A 7 0.06 2.33 1.69
CA TYR A 7 0.17 3.31 2.77
C TYR A 7 0.13 4.75 2.22
N THR A 8 -0.35 5.68 3.04
CA THR A 8 -0.32 7.12 2.76
C THR A 8 0.39 7.86 3.89
N ASP A 9 0.70 9.13 3.64
CA ASP A 9 0.97 10.08 4.72
C ASP A 9 -0.35 10.59 5.33
N SER A 10 -0.25 11.44 6.36
CA SER A 10 -1.41 11.97 7.07
C SER A 10 -2.10 13.17 6.40
N SER A 11 -1.79 13.50 5.15
CA SER A 11 -2.39 14.64 4.46
C SER A 11 -3.77 14.27 3.95
N GLY A 12 -4.79 15.04 4.33
CA GLY A 12 -6.18 14.82 3.90
C GLY A 12 -6.97 13.86 4.80
N ALA A 13 -8.23 13.62 4.44
CA ALA A 13 -9.17 12.86 5.25
C ALA A 13 -8.74 11.38 5.42
N PRO A 14 -8.85 10.79 6.62
CA PRO A 14 -8.51 9.39 6.86
C PRO A 14 -9.22 8.40 5.92
N GLU A 15 -10.50 8.63 5.62
CA GLU A 15 -11.32 7.78 4.76
C GLU A 15 -10.84 7.83 3.30
N TYR A 16 -10.48 9.03 2.84
CA TYR A 16 -9.89 9.23 1.52
C TYR A 16 -8.54 8.50 1.42
N ASN A 17 -7.70 8.64 2.45
CA ASN A 17 -6.39 7.99 2.50
C ASN A 17 -6.49 6.46 2.54
N LEU A 18 -7.50 5.92 3.24
CA LEU A 18 -7.78 4.49 3.22
C LEU A 18 -8.08 4.01 1.80
N LYS A 19 -9.06 4.64 1.13
CA LYS A 19 -9.43 4.31 -0.25
C LYS A 19 -8.27 4.47 -1.23
N LEU A 20 -7.49 5.55 -1.11
CA LEU A 20 -6.31 5.80 -1.94
C LEU A 20 -5.26 4.70 -1.76
N SER A 21 -5.02 4.27 -0.53
CA SER A 21 -4.06 3.21 -0.24
C SER A 21 -4.50 1.85 -0.81
N GLU A 22 -5.80 1.54 -0.72
CA GLU A 22 -6.39 0.33 -1.31
C GLU A 22 -6.25 0.33 -2.83
N GLN A 23 -6.59 1.45 -3.49
CA GLN A 23 -6.47 1.61 -4.93
C GLN A 23 -5.03 1.44 -5.42
N ARG A 24 -4.05 2.02 -4.70
CA ARG A 24 -2.62 1.87 -5.02
C ARG A 24 -2.16 0.42 -4.90
N ALA A 25 -2.54 -0.28 -3.84
CA ALA A 25 -2.20 -1.67 -3.65
C ALA A 25 -2.84 -2.57 -4.73
N ALA A 26 -4.11 -2.31 -5.08
CA ALA A 26 -4.82 -3.02 -6.13
C ALA A 26 -4.18 -2.81 -7.52
N ALA A 27 -3.73 -1.58 -7.83
CA ALA A 27 -3.03 -1.28 -9.08
C ALA A 27 -1.74 -2.09 -9.22
N VAL A 28 -0.98 -2.26 -8.13
CA VAL A 28 0.23 -3.10 -8.13
C VAL A 28 -0.12 -4.58 -8.32
N VAL A 29 -1.20 -5.08 -7.71
CA VAL A 29 -1.67 -6.47 -7.96
C VAL A 29 -2.08 -6.66 -9.43
N SER A 30 -2.78 -5.69 -10.03
CA SER A 30 -3.12 -5.72 -11.47
C SER A 30 -1.86 -5.80 -12.32
N PHE A 31 -0.89 -4.93 -12.05
CA PHE A 31 0.39 -4.94 -12.75
C PHE A 31 1.11 -6.29 -12.59
N MET A 32 1.17 -6.86 -11.39
CA MET A 32 1.76 -8.19 -11.16
C MET A 32 1.06 -9.29 -11.98
N SER A 33 -0.26 -9.23 -12.09
CA SER A 33 -1.04 -10.16 -12.93
C SER A 33 -0.70 -9.99 -14.41
N GLU A 34 -0.57 -8.76 -14.91
CA GLU A 34 -0.16 -8.46 -16.29
C GLU A 34 1.26 -8.97 -16.58
N GLN A 35 2.14 -9.00 -15.57
CA GLN A 35 3.48 -9.59 -15.65
C GLN A 35 3.50 -11.12 -15.46
N GLY A 36 2.34 -11.79 -15.43
CA GLY A 36 2.23 -13.25 -15.40
C GLY A 36 2.20 -13.88 -14.00
N ILE A 37 2.13 -13.09 -12.92
CA ILE A 37 1.92 -13.64 -11.58
C ILE A 37 0.47 -14.06 -11.43
N ASN A 38 0.24 -15.34 -11.12
CA ASN A 38 -1.12 -15.87 -10.94
C ASN A 38 -1.89 -15.03 -9.89
N PRO A 39 -3.06 -14.45 -10.24
CA PRO A 39 -3.84 -13.61 -9.34
C PRO A 39 -4.19 -14.26 -8.00
N ARG A 40 -4.36 -15.59 -7.97
CA ARG A 40 -4.67 -16.35 -6.75
C ARG A 40 -3.49 -16.40 -5.76
N ARG A 41 -2.30 -15.96 -6.18
CA ARG A 41 -1.10 -15.86 -5.35
C ARG A 41 -0.89 -14.47 -4.76
N SER A 42 -1.72 -13.49 -5.11
CA SER A 42 -1.59 -12.09 -4.71
C SER A 42 -2.87 -11.57 -4.06
N SER A 43 -2.73 -10.75 -3.03
CA SER A 43 -3.83 -9.97 -2.45
C SER A 43 -3.39 -8.54 -2.19
N SER A 44 -4.31 -7.59 -2.17
CA SER A 44 -4.07 -6.18 -1.87
C SER A 44 -4.79 -5.76 -0.60
N VAL A 45 -4.14 -4.92 0.23
CA VAL A 45 -4.72 -4.32 1.44
C VAL A 45 -4.28 -2.87 1.52
N GLY A 46 -5.19 -1.95 1.85
CA GLY A 46 -4.85 -0.57 2.17
C GLY A 46 -4.88 -0.30 3.67
N PHE A 47 -3.88 0.41 4.19
CA PHE A 47 -3.81 0.81 5.60
C PHE A 47 -4.03 2.32 5.82
N GLY A 48 -4.12 3.11 4.74
CA GLY A 48 -4.14 4.56 4.80
C GLY A 48 -3.00 5.09 5.67
N ILE A 49 -3.35 5.84 6.71
CA ILE A 49 -2.42 6.53 7.62
C ILE A 49 -2.00 5.69 8.83
N LYS A 50 -2.52 4.47 8.99
CA LYS A 50 -2.49 3.73 10.27
C LYS A 50 -1.13 3.13 10.64
N LYS A 51 -0.16 3.09 9.73
CA LYS A 51 1.19 2.53 9.97
C LYS A 51 2.30 3.44 9.41
N PRO A 52 2.53 4.61 10.03
CA PRO A 52 3.63 5.48 9.66
C PRO A 52 4.96 4.82 10.02
N ILE A 53 5.98 5.03 9.18
CA ILE A 53 7.37 4.62 9.43
C ILE A 53 8.29 5.82 9.61
N ALA A 54 7.76 7.03 9.45
CA ALA A 54 8.44 8.29 9.66
C ALA A 54 7.46 9.39 10.10
N ASP A 55 8.01 10.49 10.61
CA ASP A 55 7.22 11.63 11.08
C ASP A 55 6.48 12.35 9.93
N ASN A 56 5.16 12.47 10.05
CA ASN A 56 4.34 13.16 9.05
C ASN A 56 4.46 14.70 9.09
N SER A 57 5.09 15.28 10.12
CA SER A 57 5.33 16.72 10.17
C SER A 57 6.34 17.17 9.10
N SER A 58 7.33 16.33 8.79
CA SER A 58 8.37 16.61 7.78
C SER A 58 7.97 16.18 6.37
N ALA A 59 8.46 16.90 5.36
CA ALA A 59 8.25 16.52 3.96
C ALA A 59 8.91 15.17 3.63
N GLU A 60 10.10 14.93 4.19
CA GLU A 60 10.85 13.69 4.06
C GLU A 60 10.09 12.52 4.66
N GLY A 61 9.52 12.68 5.86
CA GLY A 61 8.77 11.62 6.52
C GLY A 61 7.45 11.31 5.82
N ARG A 62 6.73 12.33 5.33
CA ARG A 62 5.57 12.10 4.45
C ARG A 62 5.93 11.31 3.19
N LYS A 63 7.06 11.64 2.55
CA LYS A 63 7.56 10.89 1.38
C LYS A 63 7.84 9.43 1.72
N LYS A 64 8.41 9.13 2.89
CA LYS A 64 8.63 7.75 3.36
C LYS A 64 7.32 7.02 3.64
N ASN A 65 6.32 7.70 4.20
CA ASN A 65 5.02 7.10 4.53
C ASN A 65 4.18 6.76 3.29
N ARG A 66 4.27 7.55 2.21
CA ARG A 66 3.66 7.24 0.90
C ARG A 66 4.39 6.10 0.20
N ARG A 67 4.03 4.86 0.52
CA ARG A 67 4.71 3.67 0.02
C ARG A 67 3.75 2.51 -0.24
N VAL A 68 4.24 1.52 -0.97
CA VAL A 68 3.62 0.20 -1.12
C VAL A 68 4.65 -0.83 -0.69
N GLU A 69 4.24 -1.81 0.13
CA GLU A 69 5.07 -2.92 0.56
C GLU A 69 4.58 -4.22 -0.07
N ILE A 70 5.50 -5.09 -0.48
CA ILE A 70 5.20 -6.42 -1.01
C ILE A 70 5.69 -7.45 0.00
N VAL A 71 4.76 -8.12 0.67
CA VAL A 71 5.04 -9.08 1.74
C VAL A 71 4.90 -10.50 1.20
N LEU A 72 5.94 -11.30 1.36
CA LEU A 72 5.92 -12.73 1.09
C LEU A 72 5.48 -13.48 2.34
N THR A 73 4.30 -14.10 2.32
CA THR A 73 3.80 -14.91 3.42
C THR A 73 3.93 -16.40 3.09
N ARG A 74 4.26 -17.22 4.08
CA ARG A 74 4.14 -18.68 3.95
C ARG A 74 2.64 -19.04 4.00
N LYS A 75 2.23 -20.01 3.17
CA LYS A 75 0.86 -20.54 3.21
C LYS A 75 0.58 -21.18 4.56
#